data_AF-A0A7K4BIN3-F1
#
_entry.id   AF-A0A7K4BIN3-F1
#
_cell.length_a   1.000
_cell.length_b   1.000
_cell.length_c   1.000
_cell.angle_alpha   90.00
_cell.angle_beta   90.00
_cell.angle_gamma   90.00
#
_symmetry.space_group_name_H-M   'P 1'
#
loop_
_entity.id
_entity.type
_entity.pdbx_description
1 polymer ?
#
loop_
_entity_poly.entity_id
_entity_poly.type
_entity_poly.pdbx_seq_one_letter_code
_entity_poly.pdbx_strand_id
1 'polypeptide(L)' 'MTHRATFRFITDDARALYLSVYQEMEDDAGERSSVRVRLAGDDMLILEVAATDIPALRAALNTWLRLINIALE' A
#
# COMPACT_ATOMS: atom_id res chain seq x y z
N MET A 1 -6.16 5.88 19.43
CA MET A 1 -5.60 4.52 19.18
C MET A 1 -5.13 4.49 17.74
N THR A 2 -4.00 3.86 17.45
CA THR A 2 -3.53 3.72 16.05
C THR A 2 -4.12 2.46 15.44
N HIS A 3 -4.77 2.59 14.29
CA HIS A 3 -5.33 1.48 13.52
C HIS A 3 -4.33 1.03 12.46
N ARG A 4 -4.20 -0.27 12.20
CA ARG A 4 -3.25 -0.82 11.22
C ARG A 4 -3.87 -1.96 10.40
N ALA A 5 -3.43 -2.08 9.16
CA ALA A 5 -3.72 -3.22 8.30
C ALA A 5 -2.48 -3.60 7.48
N THR A 6 -2.35 -4.89 7.17
CA THR A 6 -1.24 -5.42 6.37
C THR A 6 -1.78 -6.38 5.33
N PHE A 7 -1.39 -6.17 4.07
CA PHE A 7 -1.77 -7.00 2.93
C PHE A 7 -0.52 -7.59 2.27
N ARG A 8 -0.68 -8.79 1.72
CA ARG A 8 0.36 -9.48 0.95
C ARG A 8 -0.20 -9.80 -0.42
N PHE A 9 0.51 -9.38 -1.45
CA PHE A 9 0.17 -9.63 -2.84
C PHE A 9 1.23 -10.55 -3.41
N ILE A 10 0.79 -11.69 -3.93
CA ILE A 10 1.65 -12.70 -4.57
C ILE A 10 1.47 -12.53 -6.07
N THR A 11 2.56 -12.32 -6.79
CA THR A 11 2.57 -12.12 -8.25
C THR A 11 3.96 -12.42 -8.80
N ASP A 12 4.04 -12.94 -10.02
CA ASP A 12 5.30 -13.28 -10.68
C ASP A 12 6.17 -12.03 -10.96
N ASP A 13 5.58 -10.83 -10.93
CA ASP A 13 6.29 -9.56 -11.14
C ASP A 13 6.05 -8.57 -9.99
N ALA A 14 6.39 -8.97 -8.76
CA ALA A 14 6.21 -8.13 -7.58
C ALA A 14 7.05 -6.85 -7.66
N ARG A 15 8.20 -6.91 -8.35
CA ARG A 15 9.08 -5.76 -8.56
C ARG A 15 8.45 -4.70 -9.47
N ALA A 16 7.82 -5.09 -10.58
CA ALA A 16 7.10 -4.12 -11.41
C ALA A 16 5.93 -3.51 -10.63
N LEU A 17 5.17 -4.32 -9.89
CA LEU A 17 4.10 -3.83 -9.02
C LEU A 17 4.61 -2.80 -8.00
N TYR A 18 5.73 -3.11 -7.32
CA TYR A 18 6.38 -2.19 -6.39
C TYR A 18 6.73 -0.86 -7.06
N LEU A 19 7.38 -0.89 -8.21
CA LEU A 19 7.82 0.33 -8.90
C LEU A 19 6.64 1.18 -9.37
N SER A 20 5.53 0.55 -9.78
CA SER A 20 4.30 1.25 -10.15
C SER A 20 3.69 2.00 -8.97
N VAL A 21 3.59 1.37 -7.79
CA VAL A 21 2.95 2.01 -6.62
C VAL A 21 3.88 2.91 -5.81
N TYR A 22 5.20 2.70 -5.90
CA TYR A 22 6.19 3.48 -5.16
C TYR A 22 6.18 4.96 -5.58
N GLN A 23 5.90 5.25 -6.85
CA GLN A 23 5.85 6.63 -7.36
C GLN A 23 4.76 7.46 -6.68
N GLU A 24 3.63 6.84 -6.35
CA GLU A 24 2.51 7.51 -5.66
C GLU A 24 2.80 7.75 -4.16
N MET A 25 3.80 7.08 -3.59
CA MET A 25 4.19 7.29 -2.18
C MET A 25 4.90 8.63 -1.96
N GLU A 26 5.52 9.19 -2.99
CA GLU A 26 6.20 10.49 -2.88
C GLU A 26 5.20 11.64 -2.71
N ASP A 27 3.97 11.48 -3.22
CA ASP A 27 2.88 12.46 -3.10
C ASP A 27 1.98 12.25 -1.85
N ASP A 28 1.93 11.03 -1.27
CA ASP A 28 1.04 10.70 -0.15
C ASP A 28 1.71 10.90 1.23
N ALA A 29 2.11 12.13 1.55
CA ALA A 29 2.57 12.53 2.89
C ALA A 29 1.39 13.00 3.77
N GLY A 30 0.39 12.14 3.99
CA GLY A 30 -0.78 12.48 4.79
C GLY A 30 -0.49 12.60 6.30
N GLU A 31 -1.03 13.61 6.99
CA GLU A 31 -0.86 13.79 8.44
C GLU A 31 -1.59 12.72 9.30
N ARG A 32 -2.59 12.04 8.74
CA ARG A 32 -3.50 11.14 9.48
C ARG A 32 -3.33 9.66 9.16
N SER A 33 -2.54 9.34 8.14
CA SER A 33 -2.23 7.98 7.72
C SER A 33 -0.80 7.88 7.22
N SER A 34 -0.20 6.70 7.39
CA SER A 34 1.12 6.39 6.87
C SER A 34 1.05 5.06 6.15
N VAL A 35 1.74 4.99 5.01
CA VAL A 35 1.81 3.79 4.18
C VAL A 35 3.25 3.38 4.00
N ARG A 36 3.50 2.08 4.03
CA ARG A 36 4.78 1.48 3.68
C ARG A 36 4.53 0.35 2.70
N VAL A 37 5.29 0.36 1.62
CA VAL A 37 5.33 -0.73 0.65
C VAL A 37 6.72 -1.32 0.66
N ARG A 38 6.84 -2.64 0.62
CA ARG A 38 8.13 -3.33 0.53
C ARG A 38 8.00 -4.63 -0.24
N LEU A 39 9.08 -5.04 -0.89
CA LEU A 39 9.23 -6.37 -1.45
C LEU A 39 9.59 -7.39 -0.36
N ALA A 40 9.14 -8.62 -0.54
CA ALA A 40 9.45 -9.75 0.31
C ALA A 40 9.84 -10.96 -0.55
N GLY A 41 11.02 -10.89 -1.16
CA GLY A 41 11.42 -11.80 -2.24
C GLY A 41 11.03 -11.23 -3.60
N ASP A 42 11.08 -12.09 -4.63
CA ASP A 42 10.83 -11.71 -6.03
C ASP A 42 9.34 -11.77 -6.41
N ASP A 43 8.53 -12.49 -5.62
CA ASP A 43 7.14 -12.84 -5.93
C ASP A 43 6.11 -12.21 -4.97
N MET A 44 6.56 -11.37 -4.03
CA MET A 44 5.68 -10.82 -3.00
C MET A 44 5.90 -9.34 -2.72
N LEU A 45 4.78 -8.61 -2.68
CA LEU A 45 4.70 -7.23 -2.20
C LEU A 45 3.88 -7.16 -0.92
N ILE A 46 4.38 -6.38 0.05
CA ILE A 46 3.73 -6.15 1.34
C ILE A 46 3.36 -4.68 1.45
N LEU A 47 2.07 -4.43 1.65
CA LEU A 47 1.49 -3.13 1.95
C LEU A 47 1.13 -3.05 3.43
N GLU A 48 1.69 -2.08 4.14
CA GLU A 48 1.34 -1.77 5.52
C GLU A 48 0.72 -0.37 5.58
N VAL A 49 -0.49 -0.27 6.11
CA VAL A 49 -1.20 1.00 6.30
C VAL A 49 -1.48 1.20 7.78
N ALA A 50 -1.16 2.38 8.30
CA ALA A 50 -1.48 2.79 9.66
C ALA A 50 -2.19 4.14 9.64
N ALA A 51 -3.15 4.37 10.54
CA ALA A 51 -3.87 5.63 10.64
C ALA A 51 -4.33 5.94 12.07
N THR A 52 -4.65 7.21 12.34
CA THR A 52 -5.06 7.71 13.66
C THR A 52 -6.51 7.34 14.03
N ASP A 53 -7.34 7.05 13.02
CA ASP A 53 -8.75 6.70 13.18
C ASP A 53 -9.23 5.79 12.03
N ILE A 54 -10.40 5.17 12.23
CA ILE A 54 -10.98 4.22 11.26
C ILE A 54 -11.32 4.88 9.92
N PRO A 55 -11.93 6.09 9.86
CA PRO A 55 -12.16 6.77 8.60
C PRO A 55 -10.88 7.03 7.78
N ALA A 56 -9.81 7.52 8.41
CA ALA A 56 -8.52 7.72 7.77
C ALA A 56 -7.92 6.40 7.26
N LEU A 57 -8.02 5.32 8.05
CA LEU A 57 -7.60 3.99 7.60
C LEU A 57 -8.38 3.54 6.36
N ARG A 58 -9.70 3.70 6.34
CA ARG A 58 -10.54 3.33 5.20
C ARG A 58 -10.20 4.13 3.94
N ALA A 59 -9.97 5.44 4.09
CA ALA A 59 -9.59 6.31 2.98
C ALA A 59 -8.25 5.85 2.37
N ALA A 60 -7.22 5.65 3.20
CA ALA A 60 -5.93 5.16 2.76
C ALA A 60 -6.05 3.78 2.08
N LEU A 61 -6.75 2.82 2.70
CA LEU A 61 -6.94 1.49 2.12
C LEU A 61 -7.63 1.54 0.75
N ASN A 62 -8.68 2.36 0.60
CA ASN A 62 -9.36 2.49 -0.69
C ASN A 62 -8.44 3.05 -1.79
N THR A 63 -7.59 4.02 -1.48
CA THR A 63 -6.61 4.54 -2.43
C THR A 63 -5.60 3.47 -2.82
N TRP A 64 -4.94 2.87 -1.83
CA TRP A 64 -3.80 1.98 -2.05
C TRP A 64 -4.20 0.62 -2.64
N LEU A 65 -5.30 0.03 -2.18
CA LEU A 65 -5.81 -1.22 -2.77
C LEU A 65 -6.29 -1.02 -4.21
N ARG A 66 -6.84 0.16 -4.53
CA ARG A 66 -7.21 0.49 -5.92
C ARG A 66 -5.99 0.61 -6.83
N LEU A 67 -4.93 1.30 -6.39
CA LEU A 67 -3.70 1.42 -7.16
C LEU A 67 -3.07 0.05 -7.45
N ILE A 68 -3.01 -0.81 -6.41
CA ILE A 68 -2.49 -2.18 -6.56
C ILE A 68 -3.34 -2.98 -7.55
N ASN A 69 -4.67 -2.91 -7.45
CA ASN A 69 -5.53 -3.64 -8.38
C ASN A 69 -5.33 -3.18 -9.84
N ILE A 70 -5.22 -1.87 -10.09
CA ILE A 70 -4.97 -1.32 -11.43
C ILE A 70 -3.62 -1.79 -11.98
N ALA A 71 -2.58 -1.82 -11.14
CA ALA A 71 -1.25 -2.25 -11.55
C ALA A 71 -1.13 -3.77 -11.77
N LEU A 72 -2.13 -4.55 -11.35
CA LEU A 72 -2.22 -6.00 -11.55
C LEU A 72 -3.04 -6.41 -12.78
N GLU A 73 -3.78 -5.48 -13.40
CA GLU A 73 -4.53 -5.69 -14.66
C GLU A 73 -3.60 -5.65 -15.89
#